data_AF-A0A832AG53-F1
#
_entry.id   AF-A0A832AG53-F1
#
_cell.length_a   1.000
_cell.length_b   1.000
_cell.length_c   1.000
_cell.angle_alpha   90.00
_cell.angle_beta   90.00
_cell.angle_gamma   90.00
#
_symmetry.space_group_name_H-M   'P 1'
#
loop_
_entity.id
_entity.type
_entity.pdbx_description
1 polymer ?
#
loop_
_entity_poly.entity_id
_entity_poly.type
_entity_poly.pdbx_seq_one_letter_code
_entity_poly.pdbx_strand_id
1 'polypeptide(L)'
;LAKNPVISVNGNTAVLVPKEVGELAKILNAKVEVNVFHYSKERVNRIADYLLKFGVSALCAGDAELEGLSSARRIVDRRGIFIADVVLVPLEDGDRCEILKRHGKKVIAIDLNPLSRTSRMADVTIVDNITRAIPKMVEFAKELRKLNRDELEKIVSGYDNKKTLSEAIEGIKEYLEKTKTLI
;
A
#
# COMPACT_ATOMS: atom_id res chain seq x y z
N LEU A 1 8.80 13.44 -1.28
CA LEU A 1 7.69 14.31 -1.71
C LEU A 1 6.56 14.34 -0.67
N ALA A 2 6.08 13.17 -0.23
CA ALA A 2 5.13 13.07 0.89
C ALA A 2 5.69 13.68 2.19
N LYS A 3 4.80 14.25 3.00
CA LYS A 3 5.11 14.83 4.32
C LYS A 3 4.97 13.80 5.45
N ASN A 4 3.94 12.97 5.40
CA ASN A 4 3.62 11.93 6.37
C ASN A 4 3.28 10.60 5.66
N PRO A 5 4.24 9.96 4.96
CA PRO A 5 3.99 8.68 4.31
C PRO A 5 3.77 7.56 5.34
N VAL A 6 2.78 6.71 5.07
CA VAL A 6 2.47 5.53 5.91
C VAL A 6 2.38 4.27 5.06
N ILE A 7 2.96 3.18 5.55
CA ILE A 7 2.80 1.83 5.01
C ILE A 7 1.83 1.08 5.92
N SER A 8 0.64 0.77 5.38
CA SER A 8 -0.36 -0.06 6.06
C SER A 8 0.05 -1.53 5.96
N VAL A 9 0.03 -2.24 7.07
CA VAL A 9 0.43 -3.65 7.15
C VAL A 9 -0.68 -4.49 7.75
N ASN A 10 -1.24 -5.38 6.93
CA ASN A 10 -2.15 -6.43 7.40
C ASN A 10 -1.39 -7.73 7.68
N GLY A 11 -2.11 -8.77 8.09
CA GLY A 11 -1.51 -10.07 8.41
C GLY A 11 -0.78 -10.72 7.23
N ASN A 12 -1.26 -10.55 5.99
CA ASN A 12 -0.61 -11.10 4.81
C ASN A 12 0.71 -10.38 4.54
N THR A 13 0.69 -9.04 4.55
CA THR A 13 1.89 -8.21 4.38
C THR A 13 2.94 -8.51 5.45
N ALA A 14 2.51 -8.64 6.71
CA ALA A 14 3.40 -8.93 7.82
C ALA A 14 4.13 -10.28 7.66
N VAL A 15 3.49 -11.29 7.07
CA VAL A 15 4.08 -12.62 6.90
C VAL A 15 4.91 -12.72 5.62
N LEU A 16 4.44 -12.13 4.52
CA LEU A 16 5.03 -12.32 3.20
C LEU A 16 6.31 -11.50 2.98
N VAL A 17 6.36 -10.27 3.50
CA VAL A 17 7.45 -9.30 3.23
C VAL A 17 7.82 -8.43 4.45
N PRO A 18 7.97 -8.99 5.67
CA PRO A 18 8.20 -8.17 6.87
C PRO A 18 9.49 -7.36 6.82
N LYS A 19 10.57 -7.95 6.30
CA LYS A 19 11.90 -7.31 6.26
C LYS A 19 11.92 -6.15 5.27
N GLU A 20 11.36 -6.37 4.09
CA GLU A 20 11.36 -5.42 2.99
C GLU A 20 10.41 -4.25 3.27
N VAL A 21 9.32 -4.47 4.00
CA VAL A 21 8.49 -3.38 4.55
C VAL A 21 9.30 -2.50 5.49
N GLY A 22 10.09 -3.10 6.39
CA GLY A 22 10.97 -2.35 7.30
C GLY A 22 12.01 -1.53 6.56
N GLU A 23 12.66 -2.14 5.55
CA GLU A 23 13.65 -1.47 4.72
C GLU A 23 13.03 -0.32 3.92
N LEU A 24 11.89 -0.55 3.28
CA LEU A 24 11.16 0.46 2.52
C LEU A 24 10.74 1.64 3.42
N ALA A 25 10.19 1.34 4.60
CA ALA A 25 9.80 2.34 5.59
C ALA A 25 10.99 3.22 5.99
N LYS A 26 12.15 2.62 6.26
CA LYS A 26 13.37 3.34 6.62
C LYS A 26 13.87 4.26 5.50
N ILE A 27 13.87 3.80 4.25
CA ILE A 27 14.33 4.60 3.11
C ILE A 27 13.39 5.78 2.84
N LEU A 28 12.08 5.54 2.92
CA LEU A 28 11.05 6.55 2.66
C LEU A 28 10.78 7.47 3.86
N ASN A 29 11.40 7.21 5.02
CA ASN A 29 11.04 7.82 6.30
C ASN A 29 9.52 7.72 6.58
N ALA A 30 8.95 6.55 6.25
CA ALA A 30 7.54 6.26 6.42
C ALA A 30 7.27 5.53 7.73
N LYS A 31 6.11 5.80 8.32
CA LYS A 31 5.63 5.04 9.47
C LYS A 31 5.02 3.72 8.99
N VAL A 32 5.13 2.68 9.78
CA VAL A 32 4.42 1.43 9.56
C VAL A 32 3.23 1.40 10.51
N GLU A 33 2.03 1.14 10.01
CA GLU A 33 0.82 1.00 10.84
C GLU A 33 0.19 -0.37 10.61
N VAL A 34 -0.06 -1.09 11.70
CA VAL A 34 -0.80 -2.36 11.63
C VAL A 34 -2.27 -2.05 11.38
N ASN A 35 -2.81 -2.64 10.33
CA ASN A 35 -4.21 -2.56 10.03
C ASN A 35 -4.84 -3.91 9.71
N VAL A 36 -5.99 -4.21 10.32
CA VAL A 36 -6.68 -5.48 10.15
C VAL A 36 -8.16 -5.25 9.85
N PHE A 37 -8.72 -6.11 9.01
CA PHE A 37 -10.14 -6.04 8.67
C PHE A 37 -11.05 -6.24 9.90
N HIS A 38 -10.80 -7.31 10.66
CA HIS A 38 -11.49 -7.58 11.91
C HIS A 38 -10.60 -7.08 13.06
N TYR A 39 -10.90 -5.88 13.55
CA TYR A 39 -10.15 -5.28 14.63
C TYR A 39 -10.28 -6.09 15.91
N SER A 40 -9.13 -6.44 16.46
CA SER A 40 -8.95 -6.94 17.81
C SER A 40 -7.62 -6.38 18.27
N LYS A 41 -7.60 -5.76 19.46
CA LYS A 41 -6.37 -5.22 20.05
C LYS A 41 -5.30 -6.31 20.19
N GLU A 42 -5.72 -7.53 20.54
CA GLU A 42 -4.84 -8.70 20.60
C GLU A 42 -4.24 -9.02 19.22
N ARG A 43 -5.06 -9.06 18.16
CA ARG A 43 -4.58 -9.36 16.80
C ARG A 43 -3.59 -8.30 16.30
N VAL A 44 -3.91 -7.02 16.53
CA VAL A 44 -3.05 -5.90 16.14
C VAL A 44 -1.72 -5.98 16.87
N ASN A 45 -1.73 -6.18 18.19
CA ASN A 45 -0.51 -6.34 18.99
C ASN A 45 0.31 -7.54 18.53
N ARG A 46 -0.31 -8.70 18.27
CA ARG A 46 0.40 -9.89 17.79
C ARG A 46 1.11 -9.66 16.46
N ILE A 47 0.50 -8.90 15.54
CA ILE A 47 1.14 -8.52 14.27
C ILE A 47 2.30 -7.56 14.53
N ALA A 48 2.12 -6.56 15.40
CA ALA A 48 3.18 -5.62 15.76
C ALA A 48 4.37 -6.34 16.42
N ASP A 49 4.12 -7.25 17.36
CA ASP A 49 5.13 -8.08 18.01
C ASP A 49 5.84 -9.01 17.02
N TYR A 50 5.11 -9.54 16.04
CA TYR A 50 5.69 -10.34 14.96
C TYR A 50 6.64 -9.50 14.10
N LEU A 51 6.21 -8.31 13.66
CA LEU A 51 7.02 -7.36 12.90
C LEU A 51 8.28 -6.91 13.66
N LEU A 52 8.18 -6.76 14.98
CA LEU A 52 9.31 -6.39 15.82
C LEU A 52 10.46 -7.41 15.76
N LYS A 53 10.16 -8.71 15.57
CA LYS A 53 11.18 -9.76 15.37
C LYS A 53 12.01 -9.55 14.10
N PHE A 54 11.52 -8.75 13.16
CA PHE A 54 12.21 -8.36 11.93
C PHE A 54 12.77 -6.93 12.01
N GLY A 55 12.76 -6.30 13.20
CA GLY A 55 13.23 -4.93 13.41
C GLY A 55 12.25 -3.86 12.95
N VAL A 56 10.99 -4.20 12.72
CA VAL A 56 9.96 -3.26 12.26
C VAL A 56 9.07 -2.83 13.43
N SER A 57 9.23 -1.58 13.88
CA SER A 57 8.34 -0.99 14.88
C SER A 57 7.10 -0.44 14.19
N ALA A 58 5.95 -1.08 14.44
CA ALA A 58 4.68 -0.71 13.84
C ALA A 58 3.74 -0.04 14.85
N LEU A 59 3.04 1.00 14.39
CA LEU A 59 1.96 1.65 15.13
C LEU A 59 0.77 0.69 15.26
N CYS A 60 0.24 0.62 16.48
CA CYS A 60 -0.80 -0.34 16.86
C CYS A 60 -1.77 0.22 17.92
N ALA A 61 -1.76 1.53 18.18
CA ALA A 61 -2.58 2.09 19.27
C ALA A 61 -4.08 2.02 19.00
N GLY A 62 -4.49 2.27 17.75
CA GLY A 62 -5.91 2.30 17.36
C GLY A 62 -6.71 3.35 18.13
N ASP A 63 -6.15 4.54 18.29
CA ASP A 63 -6.65 5.63 19.13
C ASP A 63 -7.34 6.76 18.35
N ALA A 64 -7.56 6.57 17.05
CA ALA A 64 -8.36 7.45 16.20
C ALA A 64 -9.30 6.66 15.28
N GLU A 65 -10.28 7.37 14.73
CA GLU A 65 -11.21 6.82 13.75
C GLU A 65 -11.35 7.73 12.52
N LEU A 66 -11.44 7.12 11.34
CA LEU A 66 -11.85 7.79 10.10
C LEU A 66 -13.38 7.70 9.96
N GLU A 67 -14.05 8.84 10.00
CA GLU A 67 -15.52 8.89 9.85
C GLU A 67 -16.00 8.33 8.50
N GLY A 68 -17.16 7.69 8.48
CA GLY A 68 -17.82 7.22 7.25
C GLY A 68 -17.67 5.73 6.91
N LEU A 69 -17.04 4.93 7.78
CA LEU A 69 -17.05 3.48 7.73
C LEU A 69 -17.75 2.89 8.95
N SER A 70 -18.71 2.00 8.76
CA SER A 70 -19.37 1.27 9.86
C SER A 70 -18.46 0.18 10.47
N SER A 71 -17.58 -0.38 9.65
CA SER A 71 -16.67 -1.45 10.09
C SER A 71 -15.55 -0.93 10.99
N ALA A 72 -14.91 -1.85 11.72
CA ALA A 72 -13.76 -1.54 12.56
C ALA A 72 -12.53 -1.06 11.76
N ARG A 73 -12.59 -1.09 10.43
CA ARG A 73 -11.61 -0.46 9.53
C ARG A 73 -11.57 1.07 9.66
N ARG A 74 -12.52 1.71 10.33
CA ARG A 74 -12.32 3.13 10.65
C ARG A 74 -11.16 3.36 11.64
N ILE A 75 -10.83 2.38 12.46
CA ILE A 75 -9.84 2.50 13.53
C ILE A 75 -8.43 2.60 12.92
N VAL A 76 -7.70 3.64 13.34
CA VAL A 76 -6.35 4.01 12.89
C VAL A 76 -5.53 4.54 14.08
N ASP A 77 -4.21 4.72 13.90
CA ASP A 77 -3.36 5.40 14.89
C ASP A 77 -3.33 6.92 14.59
N ARG A 78 -3.52 7.76 15.63
CA ARG A 78 -3.46 9.23 15.53
C ARG A 78 -2.14 9.73 14.96
N ARG A 79 -1.05 8.97 15.17
CA ARG A 79 0.29 9.32 14.69
C ARG A 79 0.58 8.75 13.31
N GLY A 80 -0.26 7.84 12.80
CA GLY A 80 -0.08 7.15 11.53
C GLY A 80 -1.07 7.62 10.47
N ILE A 81 -1.91 6.70 9.99
CA ILE A 81 -2.87 6.90 8.89
C ILE A 81 -3.72 8.14 9.12
N PHE A 82 -4.10 8.45 10.37
CA PHE A 82 -4.93 9.62 10.67
C PHE A 82 -4.36 10.92 10.08
N ILE A 83 -3.05 11.16 10.24
CA ILE A 83 -2.35 12.36 9.73
C ILE A 83 -1.63 12.16 8.40
N ALA A 84 -1.73 10.96 7.81
CA ALA A 84 -1.03 10.63 6.57
C ALA A 84 -1.57 11.42 5.37
N ASP A 85 -0.65 11.88 4.51
CA ASP A 85 -0.96 12.46 3.20
C ASP A 85 -0.86 11.40 2.09
N VAL A 86 0.02 10.40 2.24
CA VAL A 86 0.15 9.26 1.33
C VAL A 86 0.13 7.96 2.12
N VAL A 87 -0.67 6.99 1.68
CA VAL A 87 -0.78 5.66 2.31
C VAL A 87 -0.57 4.56 1.27
N LEU A 88 0.39 3.68 1.52
CA LEU A 88 0.56 2.42 0.80
C LEU A 88 -0.31 1.34 1.46
N VAL A 89 -1.21 0.73 0.68
CA VAL A 89 -2.16 -0.30 1.13
C VAL A 89 -2.04 -1.58 0.30
N PRO A 90 -1.20 -2.55 0.72
CA PRO A 90 -1.08 -3.82 0.01
C PRO A 90 -2.24 -4.77 0.38
N LEU A 91 -2.79 -5.48 -0.62
CA LEU A 91 -3.84 -6.49 -0.42
C LEU A 91 -5.05 -5.94 0.35
N GLU A 92 -5.53 -4.76 -0.07
CA GLU A 92 -6.54 -3.98 0.66
C GLU A 92 -7.94 -4.11 0.03
N ASP A 93 -8.97 -3.93 0.86
CA ASP A 93 -10.35 -3.91 0.38
C ASP A 93 -10.78 -2.55 -0.19
N GLY A 94 -11.84 -2.61 -1.01
CA GLY A 94 -12.38 -1.42 -1.67
C GLY A 94 -12.91 -0.38 -0.70
N ASP A 95 -13.64 -0.76 0.34
CA ASP A 95 -14.30 0.20 1.24
C ASP A 95 -13.27 1.02 2.03
N ARG A 96 -12.15 0.40 2.40
CA ARG A 96 -11.01 1.08 3.02
C ARG A 96 -10.31 2.03 2.07
N CYS A 97 -10.03 1.60 0.85
CA CYS A 97 -9.44 2.51 -0.14
C CYS A 97 -10.34 3.74 -0.34
N GLU A 98 -11.66 3.55 -0.36
CA GLU A 98 -12.63 4.63 -0.49
C GLU A 98 -12.57 5.61 0.68
N ILE A 99 -12.52 5.10 1.91
CA ILE A 99 -12.47 5.98 3.08
C ILE A 99 -11.19 6.81 3.09
N LEU A 100 -10.05 6.22 2.76
CA LEU A 100 -8.76 6.93 2.75
C LEU A 100 -8.81 8.07 1.73
N LYS A 101 -9.39 7.80 0.55
CA LYS A 101 -9.61 8.79 -0.50
C LYS A 101 -10.56 9.91 -0.08
N ARG A 102 -11.68 9.57 0.56
CA ARG A 102 -12.66 10.55 1.10
C ARG A 102 -12.02 11.47 2.15
N HIS A 103 -11.06 10.96 2.92
CA HIS A 103 -10.27 11.72 3.88
C HIS A 103 -9.04 12.42 3.25
N GLY A 104 -9.05 12.63 1.93
CA GLY A 104 -8.05 13.42 1.22
C GLY A 104 -6.67 12.77 1.07
N LYS A 105 -6.54 11.49 1.39
CA LYS A 105 -5.26 10.77 1.33
C LYS A 105 -4.99 10.30 -0.09
N LYS A 106 -3.73 10.35 -0.50
CA LYS A 106 -3.26 9.68 -1.71
C LYS A 106 -3.04 8.20 -1.39
N VAL A 107 -3.68 7.33 -2.15
CA VAL A 107 -3.65 5.88 -1.90
C VAL A 107 -2.84 5.20 -2.99
N ILE A 108 -1.83 4.44 -2.58
CA ILE A 108 -1.05 3.55 -3.44
C ILE A 108 -1.44 2.12 -3.09
N ALA A 109 -1.99 1.38 -4.04
CA ALA A 109 -2.40 -0.01 -3.84
C ALA A 109 -1.39 -0.98 -4.47
N ILE A 110 -1.22 -2.14 -3.84
CA ILE A 110 -0.61 -3.32 -4.47
C ILE A 110 -1.69 -4.40 -4.52
N ASP A 111 -2.14 -4.72 -5.72
CA ASP A 111 -3.23 -5.66 -5.95
C ASP A 111 -3.03 -6.38 -7.29
N LEU A 112 -3.08 -7.72 -7.27
CA LEU A 112 -2.94 -8.54 -8.47
C LEU A 112 -4.13 -8.39 -9.42
N ASN A 113 -5.28 -7.94 -8.93
CA ASN A 113 -6.48 -7.81 -9.73
C ASN A 113 -6.64 -6.36 -10.23
N PRO A 114 -6.34 -6.06 -11.52
CA PRO A 114 -6.52 -4.70 -12.07
C PRO A 114 -7.99 -4.26 -12.12
N LEU A 115 -8.94 -5.20 -11.99
CA LEU A 115 -10.38 -4.94 -12.04
C LEU A 115 -11.00 -4.76 -10.65
N SER A 116 -10.23 -4.88 -9.56
CA SER A 116 -10.78 -4.74 -8.21
C SER A 116 -11.31 -3.32 -7.96
N ARG A 117 -12.20 -3.17 -6.97
CA ARG A 117 -12.68 -1.83 -6.55
C ARG A 117 -11.51 -0.98 -6.03
N THR A 118 -10.59 -1.61 -5.28
CA THR A 118 -9.37 -0.97 -4.77
C THR A 118 -8.50 -0.44 -5.91
N SER A 119 -8.18 -1.29 -6.88
CA SER A 119 -7.33 -0.96 -8.03
C SER A 119 -7.85 0.21 -8.84
N ARG A 120 -9.16 0.28 -9.07
CA ARG A 120 -9.79 1.34 -9.85
C ARG A 120 -9.88 2.69 -9.12
N MET A 121 -9.82 2.68 -7.80
CA MET A 121 -10.05 3.88 -6.97
C MET A 121 -8.76 4.49 -6.40
N ALA A 122 -7.71 3.69 -6.23
CA ALA A 122 -6.42 4.17 -5.77
C ALA A 122 -5.85 5.24 -6.74
N ASP A 123 -5.01 6.13 -6.21
CA ASP A 123 -4.28 7.11 -7.04
C ASP A 123 -3.20 6.42 -7.89
N VAL A 124 -2.63 5.34 -7.36
CA VAL A 124 -1.61 4.51 -8.02
C VAL A 124 -1.92 3.05 -7.69
N THR A 125 -1.95 2.19 -8.69
CA THR A 125 -2.12 0.75 -8.51
C THR A 125 -0.94 0.02 -9.13
N ILE A 126 -0.24 -0.75 -8.29
CA ILE A 126 0.81 -1.67 -8.71
C ILE A 126 0.18 -3.04 -8.89
N VAL A 127 -0.02 -3.43 -10.15
CA VAL A 127 -0.57 -4.74 -10.52
C VAL A 127 0.52 -5.80 -10.50
N ASP A 128 0.94 -6.19 -9.29
CA ASP A 128 2.00 -7.17 -9.09
C ASP A 128 1.84 -7.92 -7.76
N ASN A 129 2.54 -9.04 -7.61
CA ASN A 129 2.58 -9.76 -6.35
C ASN A 129 3.40 -8.98 -5.33
N ILE A 130 2.89 -8.85 -4.09
CA ILE A 130 3.57 -8.13 -3.01
C ILE A 130 5.01 -8.60 -2.76
N THR A 131 5.28 -9.90 -2.95
CA THR A 131 6.62 -10.49 -2.76
C THR A 131 7.62 -10.07 -3.83
N ARG A 132 7.16 -9.49 -4.93
CA ARG A 132 8.01 -8.86 -5.97
C ARG A 132 7.96 -7.34 -5.88
N ALA A 133 6.78 -6.79 -5.66
CA ALA A 133 6.53 -5.35 -5.65
C ALA A 133 7.31 -4.64 -4.55
N ILE A 134 7.22 -5.09 -3.29
CA ILE A 134 7.89 -4.40 -2.17
C ILE A 134 9.43 -4.43 -2.30
N PRO A 135 10.09 -5.57 -2.60
CA PRO A 135 11.53 -5.55 -2.89
C PRO A 135 11.90 -4.62 -4.04
N LYS A 136 11.12 -4.60 -5.13
CA LYS A 136 11.38 -3.71 -6.26
C LYS A 136 11.21 -2.23 -5.89
N MET A 137 10.23 -1.91 -5.04
CA MET A 137 10.06 -0.56 -4.49
C MET A 137 11.24 -0.15 -3.62
N VAL A 138 11.86 -1.06 -2.87
CA VAL A 138 13.09 -0.78 -2.11
C VAL A 138 14.23 -0.42 -3.06
N GLU A 139 14.42 -1.17 -4.15
CA GLU A 139 15.43 -0.86 -5.17
C GLU A 139 15.19 0.53 -5.78
N PHE A 140 13.97 0.79 -6.25
CA PHE A 140 13.62 2.10 -6.82
C PHE A 140 13.76 3.23 -5.81
N ALA A 141 13.41 3.03 -4.54
CA ALA A 141 13.57 4.06 -3.51
C ALA A 141 15.06 4.41 -3.29
N LYS A 142 15.98 3.45 -3.40
CA LYS A 142 17.44 3.70 -3.30
C LYS A 142 17.96 4.49 -4.51
N GLU A 143 17.46 4.19 -5.70
CA GLU A 143 17.84 4.86 -6.95
C GLU A 143 17.29 6.28 -7.00
N LEU A 144 15.97 6.43 -6.78
CA LEU A 144 15.25 7.69 -6.91
C LEU A 144 15.62 8.70 -5.82
N ARG A 145 16.15 8.26 -4.67
CA ARG A 145 16.67 9.18 -3.63
C ARG A 145 17.85 10.03 -4.12
N LYS A 146 18.50 9.64 -5.21
CA LYS A 146 19.60 10.40 -5.84
C LYS A 146 19.10 11.54 -6.72
N LEU A 147 17.81 11.54 -7.08
CA LEU A 147 17.21 12.56 -7.92
C LEU A 147 16.82 13.78 -7.10
N ASN A 148 16.79 14.94 -7.76
CA ASN A 148 16.30 16.15 -7.14
C ASN A 148 14.75 16.18 -7.09
N ARG A 149 14.20 17.19 -6.42
CA ARG A 149 12.76 17.31 -6.21
C ARG A 149 11.99 17.45 -7.53
N ASP A 150 12.47 18.28 -8.45
CA ASP A 150 11.79 18.58 -9.71
C ASP A 150 11.71 17.34 -10.62
N GLU A 151 12.77 16.54 -10.65
CA GLU A 151 12.81 15.26 -11.35
C GLU A 151 11.77 14.27 -10.79
N LEU A 152 11.67 14.17 -9.47
CA LEU A 152 10.67 13.32 -8.81
C LEU A 152 9.25 13.81 -9.06
N GLU A 153 9.01 15.12 -9.01
CA GLU A 153 7.71 15.72 -9.30
C GLU A 153 7.30 15.49 -10.76
N LYS A 154 8.25 15.57 -11.70
CA LYS A 154 8.01 15.24 -13.11
C LYS A 154 7.55 13.80 -13.28
N ILE A 155 8.21 12.84 -12.63
CA ILE A 155 7.79 11.41 -12.65
C ILE A 155 6.36 11.26 -12.15
N VAL A 156 6.03 11.87 -11.00
CA VAL A 156 4.69 11.77 -10.41
C VAL A 156 3.63 12.42 -11.31
N SER A 157 3.92 13.59 -11.89
CA SER A 157 3.00 14.32 -12.76
C SER A 157 2.73 13.62 -14.10
N GLY A 158 3.67 12.81 -14.58
CA GLY A 158 3.54 12.05 -15.82
C GLY A 158 2.84 10.70 -15.68
N TYR A 159 2.44 10.31 -14.47
CA TYR A 159 1.82 9.02 -14.20
C TYR A 159 0.30 9.05 -14.40
N ASP A 160 -0.24 8.04 -15.09
CA ASP A 160 -1.68 7.85 -15.30
C ASP A 160 -2.09 6.43 -14.88
N ASN A 161 -2.77 6.32 -13.74
CA ASN A 161 -3.23 5.04 -13.20
C ASN A 161 -4.24 4.34 -14.13
N LYS A 162 -5.12 5.08 -14.81
CA LYS A 162 -6.11 4.48 -15.71
C LYS A 162 -5.42 3.84 -16.90
N LYS A 163 -4.42 4.52 -17.45
CA LYS A 163 -3.59 3.98 -18.53
C LYS A 163 -2.85 2.73 -18.06
N THR A 164 -2.19 2.77 -16.89
CA THR A 164 -1.48 1.61 -16.33
C THR A 164 -2.40 0.40 -16.10
N LEU A 165 -3.61 0.60 -15.58
CA LEU A 165 -4.59 -0.49 -15.42
C LEU A 165 -5.05 -1.06 -16.76
N SER A 166 -5.26 -0.20 -17.77
CA SER A 166 -5.60 -0.64 -19.13
C SER A 166 -4.49 -1.49 -19.74
N GLU A 167 -3.23 -1.09 -19.58
CA GLU A 167 -2.05 -1.85 -20.03
C GLU A 167 -1.94 -3.20 -19.31
N ALA A 168 -2.23 -3.24 -18.00
CA ALA A 168 -2.26 -4.49 -17.24
C ALA A 168 -3.34 -5.46 -17.78
N ILE A 169 -4.52 -4.96 -18.11
CA ILE A 169 -5.60 -5.77 -18.71
C ILE A 169 -5.20 -6.26 -20.10
N GLU A 170 -4.58 -5.42 -20.93
CA GLU A 170 -4.10 -5.84 -22.25
C GLU A 170 -3.04 -6.94 -22.13
N GLY A 171 -2.10 -6.82 -21.18
CA GLY A 171 -1.13 -7.88 -20.91
C GLY A 171 -1.77 -9.22 -20.52
N ILE A 172 -2.86 -9.19 -19.72
CA ILE A 172 -3.63 -10.39 -19.39
C ILE A 172 -4.33 -10.94 -20.64
N LYS A 173 -4.95 -10.09 -21.45
CA LYS A 173 -5.65 -10.48 -22.68
C LYS A 173 -4.69 -11.16 -23.67
N GLU A 174 -3.54 -10.55 -23.95
CA GLU A 174 -2.52 -11.13 -24.82
C GLU A 174 -2.02 -12.48 -24.31
N TYR A 175 -1.81 -12.61 -23.00
CA TYR A 175 -1.39 -13.88 -22.40
C TYR A 175 -2.44 -14.98 -22.62
N LEU A 176 -3.72 -14.66 -22.43
CA LEU A 176 -4.83 -15.59 -22.64
C LEU A 176 -4.96 -15.98 -24.12
N GLU A 177 -4.83 -15.04 -25.05
CA GLU A 177 -4.85 -15.32 -26.50
C GLU A 177 -3.71 -16.26 -26.90
N LYS A 178 -2.49 -16.01 -26.43
CA LYS A 178 -1.32 -16.89 -26.66
C LYS A 178 -1.56 -18.27 -26.05
N THR A 179 -2.02 -18.34 -24.81
CA THR A 179 -2.19 -19.62 -24.09
C THR A 179 -3.32 -20.47 -24.66
N LYS A 180 -4.40 -19.86 -25.17
CA LYS A 180 -5.49 -20.57 -25.84
C LYS A 180 -5.00 -21.39 -27.04
N THR A 181 -3.94 -20.97 -27.72
CA THR A 181 -3.38 -21.73 -28.85
C THR A 181 -2.55 -22.95 -28.43
N LEU A 182 -2.22 -23.08 -27.14
CA LEU A 182 -1.41 -24.16 -26.57
C LEU A 182 -2.26 -25.26 -25.89
N ILE A 183 -3.58 -25.09 -25.83
CA ILE A 183 -4.56 -26.02 -25.25
C ILE A 183 -5.53 -26.45 -26.35
#